data_AF-A0A0N0VME1-F1
#
_entry.id   AF-A0A0N0VME1-F1
#
_cell.length_a   1.000
_cell.length_b   1.000
_cell.length_c   1.000
_cell.angle_alpha   90.00
_cell.angle_beta   90.00
_cell.angle_gamma   90.00
#
_symmetry.space_group_name_H-M   'P 1'
#
loop_
_entity.id
_entity.type
_entity.pdbx_description
1 polymer ?
#
loop_
_entity_poly.entity_id
_entity_poly.type
_entity_poly.pdbx_seq_one_letter_code
_entity_poly.pdbx_strand_id
1 'polypeptide(L)'
;MKKNISFQFPIKKQDYTELSQYMPYTKSIFKMATVGNLIALFFFCGYNIIANFQIAQDGTQFLTLNIVTVVIGFVMYYVILFFIRLFFRKIIENRSNKLHSLYFDSNPTYYIGFDPRFDSFILGKEKVKIPVDQSLTIIETERNLLFYVGKGKGKDEKFFISKAVASPEHALKLERVTNMLQEKGLAIQSTKPI
;
A
#
# COMPACT_ATOMS: atom_id res chain seq x y z
N MET A 1 4.42 -26.36 -25.92
CA MET A 1 5.25 -25.97 -24.75
C MET A 1 4.95 -24.52 -24.40
N LYS A 2 4.49 -24.22 -23.18
CA LYS A 2 4.36 -22.82 -22.73
C LYS A 2 5.77 -22.21 -22.67
N LYS A 3 6.01 -21.12 -23.41
CA LYS A 3 7.31 -20.43 -23.44
C LYS A 3 7.45 -19.57 -22.18
N ASN A 4 8.67 -19.48 -21.65
CA ASN A 4 8.97 -18.56 -20.55
C ASN A 4 8.71 -17.12 -21.00
N ILE A 5 8.08 -16.34 -20.13
CA ILE A 5 7.81 -14.91 -20.38
C ILE A 5 8.86 -14.13 -19.60
N SER A 6 9.54 -13.19 -20.24
CA SER A 6 10.50 -12.31 -19.57
C SER A 6 10.24 -10.85 -19.90
N PHE A 7 10.25 -10.03 -18.86
CA PHE A 7 10.13 -8.59 -18.91
C PHE A 7 11.46 -7.94 -18.59
N GLN A 8 11.78 -6.90 -19.35
CA GLN A 8 12.94 -6.07 -19.13
C GLN A 8 12.54 -4.61 -19.32
N PHE A 9 12.73 -3.79 -18.29
CA PHE A 9 12.32 -2.39 -18.35
C PHE A 9 13.13 -1.50 -17.40
N PRO A 10 13.29 -0.20 -17.70
CA PRO A 10 13.98 0.74 -16.82
C PRO A 10 13.16 1.00 -15.56
N ILE A 11 13.86 1.18 -14.43
CA ILE A 11 13.23 1.47 -13.14
C ILE A 11 13.22 2.96 -12.88
N LYS A 12 12.09 3.51 -12.44
CA LYS A 12 12.00 4.88 -11.94
C LYS A 12 11.70 4.86 -10.44
N LYS A 13 12.20 5.85 -9.70
CA LYS A 13 11.87 6.08 -8.28
C LYS A 13 10.36 6.07 -8.01
N GLN A 14 9.58 6.60 -8.94
CA GLN A 14 8.12 6.65 -8.84
C GLN A 14 7.49 5.25 -8.73
N ASP A 15 8.08 4.24 -9.36
CA ASP A 15 7.54 2.87 -9.33
C ASP A 15 7.72 2.23 -7.94
N TYR A 16 8.82 2.52 -7.23
CA TYR A 16 9.00 2.11 -5.84
C TYR A 16 8.14 2.88 -4.85
N THR A 17 7.88 4.16 -5.13
CA THR A 17 6.94 4.96 -4.36
C THR A 17 5.54 4.36 -4.47
N GLU A 18 5.11 4.01 -5.68
CA GLU A 18 3.84 3.35 -5.93
C GLU A 18 3.78 1.98 -5.23
N LEU A 19 4.81 1.15 -5.38
CA LEU A 19 4.92 -0.13 -4.67
C LEU A 19 4.80 0.02 -3.15
N SER A 20 5.29 1.12 -2.57
CA SER A 20 5.20 1.37 -1.13
C SER A 20 3.84 1.95 -0.71
N GLN A 21 3.20 2.77 -1.56
CA GLN A 21 1.88 3.36 -1.33
C GLN A 21 0.76 2.32 -1.35
N TYR A 22 0.85 1.34 -2.24
CA TYR A 22 -0.18 0.32 -2.42
C TYR A 22 0.02 -0.93 -1.55
N MET A 23 1.14 -1.02 -0.85
CA MET A 23 1.51 -2.17 -0.03
C MET A 23 0.43 -2.50 1.02
N PRO A 24 -0.09 -3.75 1.07
CA PRO A 24 -1.15 -4.14 2.00
C PRO A 24 -0.82 -3.88 3.47
N TYR A 25 0.44 -4.11 3.87
CA TYR A 25 0.92 -3.80 5.22
C TYR A 25 0.76 -2.31 5.56
N THR A 26 1.22 -1.40 4.70
CA THR A 26 1.15 0.05 4.93
C THR A 26 -0.31 0.49 5.03
N LYS A 27 -1.18 -0.02 4.15
CA LYS A 27 -2.63 0.24 4.18
C LYS A 27 -3.27 -0.24 5.48
N SER A 28 -2.90 -1.43 5.95
CA SER A 28 -3.43 -1.99 7.19
C SER A 28 -3.06 -1.13 8.39
N ILE A 29 -1.82 -0.66 8.49
CA ILE A 29 -1.39 0.21 9.60
C ILE A 29 -2.06 1.58 9.50
N PHE A 30 -2.16 2.16 8.30
CA PHE A 30 -2.84 3.44 8.12
C PHE A 30 -4.32 3.37 8.53
N LYS A 31 -5.01 2.28 8.15
CA LYS A 31 -6.38 2.00 8.59
C LYS A 31 -6.46 1.83 10.10
N MET A 32 -5.55 1.08 10.72
CA MET A 32 -5.50 0.94 12.18
C MET A 32 -5.29 2.28 12.89
N ALA A 33 -4.39 3.13 12.41
CA ALA A 33 -4.15 4.45 12.96
C ALA A 33 -5.40 5.35 12.84
N THR A 34 -6.11 5.28 11.71
CA THR A 34 -7.34 6.05 11.48
C THR A 34 -8.48 5.60 12.39
N VAL A 35 -8.68 4.28 12.50
CA VAL A 35 -9.69 3.70 13.42
C VAL A 35 -9.32 3.98 14.87
N GLY A 36 -8.04 3.87 15.24
CA GLY A 36 -7.55 4.21 16.57
C GLY A 36 -7.81 5.67 16.92
N ASN A 37 -7.61 6.60 15.98
CA ASN A 37 -7.93 8.02 16.16
C ASN A 37 -9.43 8.26 16.39
N LEU A 38 -10.30 7.54 15.67
CA LEU A 38 -11.75 7.62 15.86
C LEU A 38 -12.15 7.10 17.24
N ILE A 39 -11.60 5.96 17.67
CA ILE A 39 -11.85 5.40 19.00
C ILE A 39 -11.39 6.37 20.08
N ALA A 40 -10.21 6.98 19.92
CA ALA A 40 -9.70 7.99 20.85
C ALA A 40 -10.64 9.21 20.95
N LEU A 41 -11.24 9.66 19.85
CA LEU A 41 -12.25 10.72 19.86
C LEU A 41 -13.47 10.33 20.69
N PHE A 42 -14.00 9.12 20.51
CA PHE A 42 -15.14 8.63 21.30
C PHE A 42 -14.82 8.59 22.80
N PHE A 43 -13.66 8.07 23.19
CA PHE A 43 -13.25 8.05 24.60
C PHE A 43 -13.03 9.45 25.15
N PHE A 44 -12.41 10.34 24.38
CA PHE A 44 -12.22 11.74 24.76
C PHE A 44 -13.56 12.42 25.02
N CYS A 45 -14.51 12.34 24.10
CA CYS A 45 -15.84 12.93 24.28
C CYS A 45 -16.60 12.29 25.44
N GLY A 46 -16.60 10.96 25.53
CA GLY A 46 -17.31 10.23 26.58
C GLY A 46 -16.80 10.58 27.98
N TYR A 47 -15.47 10.61 28.16
CA TYR A 47 -14.84 11.00 29.42
C TYR A 47 -15.19 12.44 29.80
N ASN A 48 -15.06 13.38 28.86
CA ASN A 48 -15.32 14.79 29.13
C ASN A 48 -16.80 15.08 29.38
N ILE A 49 -17.74 14.36 28.75
CA ILE A 49 -19.18 14.51 29.05
C ILE A 49 -19.47 14.12 30.50
N ILE A 50 -18.89 13.03 30.99
CA ILE A 50 -19.05 12.59 32.38
C ILE A 50 -18.43 13.62 33.33
N ALA A 51 -17.23 14.12 33.03
CA ALA A 51 -16.58 15.16 33.83
C ALA A 51 -17.38 16.47 33.83
N ASN A 52 -17.89 16.90 32.68
CA ASN A 52 -18.71 18.11 32.56
C ASN A 52 -20.01 17.99 33.36
N PHE A 53 -20.60 16.79 33.46
CA PHE A 53 -21.78 16.56 34.28
C PHE A 53 -21.51 16.76 35.78
N GLN A 54 -20.30 16.44 36.24
CA GLN A 54 -19.89 16.63 37.64
C GLN A 54 -19.55 18.09 37.97
N ILE A 55 -19.17 18.89 36.97
CA ILE A 55 -18.66 20.26 37.14
C ILE A 55 -19.74 21.31 36.88
N ALA A 56 -20.69 21.02 35.99
CA ALA A 56 -21.71 21.99 35.58
C ALA A 56 -22.65 22.34 36.73
N GLN A 57 -22.90 23.63 36.91
CA GLN A 57 -23.81 24.16 37.94
C GLN A 57 -25.27 24.16 37.45
N ASP A 58 -25.48 24.25 36.14
CA ASP A 58 -26.79 24.21 35.49
C ASP A 58 -26.74 23.52 34.12
N GLY A 59 -27.92 23.35 33.51
CA GLY A 59 -28.07 22.70 32.20
C GLY A 59 -27.47 23.50 31.04
N THR A 60 -27.42 24.83 31.13
CA THR A 60 -26.87 25.70 30.08
C THR A 60 -25.35 25.61 30.04
N GLN A 61 -24.72 25.60 31.21
CA GLN A 61 -23.28 25.40 31.36
C GLN A 61 -22.88 23.99 30.92
N PHE A 62 -23.64 22.96 31.28
CA PHE A 62 -23.42 21.59 30.82
C PHE A 62 -23.45 21.49 29.29
N LEU A 63 -24.46 22.09 28.66
CA LEU A 63 -24.57 22.12 27.20
C LEU A 63 -23.38 22.83 26.55
N THR A 64 -23.01 24.00 27.08
CA THR A 64 -21.90 24.80 26.56
C THR A 64 -20.57 24.04 26.64
N LEU A 65 -20.27 23.41 27.78
CA LEU A 65 -19.04 22.63 27.97
C LEU A 65 -18.99 21.43 27.02
N ASN A 66 -20.11 20.76 26.79
CA ASN A 66 -20.17 19.62 25.85
C ASN A 66 -19.98 20.07 24.40
N ILE A 67 -20.57 21.19 23.99
CA ILE A 67 -20.35 21.75 22.65
C ILE A 67 -18.86 22.07 22.45
N VAL A 68 -18.23 22.77 23.40
CA VAL A 68 -16.80 23.09 23.34
C VAL A 68 -15.95 21.83 23.27
N THR A 69 -16.25 20.84 24.11
CA THR A 69 -15.57 19.53 24.13
C THR A 69 -15.64 18.85 22.75
N VAL A 70 -16.83 18.76 22.16
CA VAL A 70 -17.03 18.13 20.85
C VAL A 70 -16.26 18.87 19.77
N VAL A 71 -16.33 20.21 19.75
CA VAL A 71 -15.61 21.03 18.77
C VAL A 71 -14.10 20.82 18.89
N ILE A 72 -13.53 20.86 20.10
CA ILE A 72 -12.10 20.62 20.34
C ILE A 72 -11.73 19.20 19.91
N GLY A 73 -12.55 18.20 20.25
CA GLY A 73 -12.34 16.81 19.84
C GLY A 73 -12.27 16.66 18.33
N PHE A 74 -13.22 17.27 17.60
CA PHE A 74 -13.22 17.28 16.13
C PHE A 74 -11.99 17.96 15.54
N VAL A 75 -11.59 19.12 16.07
CA VAL A 75 -10.36 19.81 15.63
C VAL A 75 -9.15 18.92 15.83
N MET A 76 -8.98 18.34 17.02
CA MET A 76 -7.88 17.43 17.34
C MET A 76 -7.88 16.18 16.45
N TYR A 77 -9.05 15.60 16.16
CA TYR A 77 -9.18 14.47 15.25
C TYR A 77 -8.58 14.76 13.88
N TYR A 78 -8.91 15.91 13.27
CA TYR A 78 -8.37 16.31 11.97
C TYR A 78 -6.88 16.64 12.02
N VAL A 79 -6.41 17.28 13.09
CA VAL A 79 -4.98 17.55 13.32
C VAL A 79 -4.19 16.24 13.39
N ILE A 80 -4.66 15.26 14.16
CA ILE A 80 -4.02 13.94 14.26
C ILE A 80 -4.06 13.22 12.92
N LEU A 81 -5.21 13.25 12.20
CA LEU A 81 -5.33 12.64 10.88
C LEU A 81 -4.33 13.25 9.88
N PHE A 82 -4.14 14.57 9.93
CA PHE A 82 -3.15 15.28 9.12
C PHE A 82 -1.72 14.81 9.45
N PHE A 83 -1.37 14.71 10.73
CA PHE A 83 -0.05 14.21 11.15
C PHE A 83 0.18 12.74 10.76
N ILE A 84 -0.84 11.88 10.89
CA ILE A 84 -0.77 10.49 10.42
C ILE A 84 -0.43 10.48 8.92
N ARG A 85 -1.14 11.26 8.09
CA ARG A 85 -0.85 11.33 6.65
C ARG A 85 0.58 11.78 6.35
N LEU A 86 1.06 12.83 7.03
CA LEU A 86 2.44 13.30 6.86
C LEU A 86 3.47 12.25 7.25
N PHE A 87 3.25 11.57 8.37
CA PHE A 87 4.13 10.52 8.87
C PHE A 87 4.22 9.35 7.88
N PHE A 88 3.09 8.88 7.36
CA PHE A 88 3.04 7.81 6.36
C PHE A 88 3.69 8.22 5.04
N ARG A 89 3.47 9.46 4.58
CA ARG A 89 4.15 9.99 3.38
C ARG A 89 5.67 9.93 3.54
N LYS A 90 6.19 10.34 4.71
CA LYS A 90 7.63 10.30 5.01
C LYS A 90 8.17 8.87 5.09
N ILE A 91 7.42 7.94 5.68
CA ILE A 91 7.80 6.52 5.69
C ILE A 91 7.88 5.96 4.27
N ILE A 92 6.87 6.22 3.44
CA ILE A 92 6.79 5.75 2.05
C ILE A 92 7.97 6.31 1.25
N GLU A 93 8.26 7.61 1.40
CA GLU A 93 9.40 8.25 0.73
C GLU A 93 10.73 7.63 1.16
N ASN A 94 10.96 7.44 2.46
CA ASN A 94 12.18 6.83 2.97
C ASN A 94 12.35 5.38 2.49
N ARG A 95 11.27 4.58 2.50
CA ARG A 95 11.29 3.20 2.00
C ARG A 95 11.53 3.13 0.49
N SER A 96 10.89 4.02 -0.27
CA SER A 96 11.08 4.15 -1.71
C SER A 96 12.52 4.53 -2.05
N ASN A 97 13.10 5.53 -1.36
CA ASN A 97 14.50 5.93 -1.52
C ASN A 97 15.46 4.77 -1.23
N LYS A 98 15.23 4.03 -0.15
CA LYS A 98 16.07 2.89 0.22
C LYS A 98 15.98 1.75 -0.79
N LEU A 99 14.79 1.43 -1.30
CA LEU A 99 14.63 0.42 -2.35
C LEU A 99 15.28 0.89 -3.65
N HIS A 100 15.05 2.13 -4.03
CA HIS A 100 15.65 2.71 -5.22
C HIS A 100 17.17 2.64 -5.16
N SER A 101 17.83 3.11 -4.10
CA SER A 101 19.30 3.06 -4.01
C SER A 101 19.85 1.62 -4.06
N LEU A 102 19.21 0.68 -3.37
CA LEU A 102 19.63 -0.73 -3.36
C LEU A 102 19.63 -1.39 -4.76
N TYR A 103 18.67 -1.02 -5.61
CA TYR A 103 18.50 -1.65 -6.93
C TYR A 103 19.05 -0.80 -8.08
N PHE A 104 19.04 0.53 -7.96
CA PHE A 104 19.49 1.45 -8.99
C PHE A 104 21.02 1.50 -9.11
N ASP A 105 21.76 1.38 -8.00
CA ASP A 105 23.23 1.39 -8.03
C ASP A 105 23.84 0.14 -8.67
N SER A 106 23.05 -0.94 -8.84
CA SER A 106 23.53 -2.24 -9.32
C SER A 106 23.02 -2.65 -10.70
N ASN A 107 21.88 -2.13 -11.18
CA ASN A 107 21.43 -2.32 -12.56
C ASN A 107 20.25 -1.38 -12.91
N PRO A 108 20.34 -0.54 -13.96
CA PRO A 108 19.24 0.36 -14.34
C PRO A 108 18.04 -0.36 -14.96
N THR A 109 18.20 -1.64 -15.30
CA THR A 109 17.16 -2.45 -15.94
C THR A 109 16.68 -3.58 -15.04
N TYR A 110 15.38 -3.57 -14.75
CA TYR A 110 14.72 -4.62 -13.99
C TYR A 110 14.45 -5.84 -14.88
N TYR A 111 14.63 -7.03 -14.33
CA TYR A 111 14.32 -8.28 -15.00
C TYR A 111 13.33 -9.10 -14.17
N ILE A 112 12.23 -9.49 -14.81
CA ILE A 112 11.26 -10.44 -14.25
C ILE A 112 11.02 -11.53 -15.27
N GLY A 113 11.25 -12.77 -14.87
CA GLY A 113 10.82 -13.96 -15.60
C GLY A 113 9.53 -14.53 -15.00
N PHE A 114 8.76 -15.22 -15.82
CA PHE A 114 7.71 -16.13 -15.38
C PHE A 114 7.99 -17.50 -15.99
N ASP A 115 8.10 -18.50 -15.11
CA ASP A 115 8.29 -19.89 -15.48
C ASP A 115 6.96 -20.66 -15.38
N PRO A 116 6.33 -21.00 -16.52
CA PRO A 116 5.06 -21.72 -16.54
C PRO A 116 5.18 -23.19 -16.10
N ARG A 117 6.39 -23.75 -15.96
CA ARG A 117 6.57 -25.13 -15.49
C ARG A 117 6.46 -25.23 -13.99
N PHE A 118 6.93 -24.21 -13.28
CA PHE A 118 6.93 -24.15 -11.82
C PHE A 118 5.93 -23.12 -11.28
N ASP A 119 5.08 -22.55 -12.15
CA ASP A 119 4.13 -21.50 -11.82
C ASP A 119 4.71 -20.45 -10.89
N SER A 120 5.86 -19.90 -11.26
CA SER A 120 6.61 -18.98 -10.40
C SER A 120 7.22 -17.82 -11.17
N PHE A 121 7.20 -16.66 -10.52
CA PHE A 121 7.96 -15.49 -10.95
C PHE A 121 9.41 -15.65 -10.52
N ILE A 122 10.33 -15.22 -11.39
CA ILE A 122 11.77 -15.22 -11.15
C ILE A 122 12.21 -13.76 -11.14
N LEU A 123 12.64 -13.27 -9.98
CA LEU A 123 13.05 -11.88 -9.81
C LEU A 123 14.58 -11.72 -9.86
N GLY A 124 15.04 -10.72 -10.62
CA GLY A 124 16.42 -10.23 -10.58
C GLY A 124 17.51 -11.23 -11.00
N LYS A 125 18.77 -10.85 -10.76
CA LYS A 125 19.95 -11.69 -11.04
C LYS A 125 20.06 -12.89 -10.09
N GLU A 126 19.60 -12.74 -8.85
CA GLU A 126 19.62 -13.78 -7.81
C GLU A 126 18.56 -14.87 -8.02
N LYS A 127 17.71 -14.74 -9.05
CA LYS A 127 16.68 -15.73 -9.44
C LYS A 127 15.79 -16.18 -8.29
N VAL A 128 15.37 -15.23 -7.45
CA VAL A 128 14.40 -15.50 -6.38
C VAL A 128 13.10 -15.99 -7.03
N LYS A 129 12.65 -17.17 -6.64
CA LYS A 129 11.42 -17.79 -7.14
C LYS A 129 10.26 -17.47 -6.21
N ILE A 130 9.23 -16.85 -6.75
CA ILE A 130 7.98 -16.55 -6.04
C ILE A 130 6.87 -17.38 -6.65
N PRO A 131 6.26 -18.33 -5.91
CA PRO A 131 5.15 -19.11 -6.42
C PRO A 131 3.93 -18.23 -6.70
N VAL A 132 3.21 -18.57 -7.75
CA VAL A 132 1.92 -17.98 -8.12
C VAL A 132 0.82 -18.76 -7.42
N ASP A 133 0.67 -18.51 -6.12
CA ASP A 133 -0.34 -19.11 -5.26
C ASP A 133 -1.24 -18.06 -4.60
N GLN A 134 -2.16 -18.50 -3.73
CA GLN A 134 -3.13 -17.62 -3.06
C GLN A 134 -2.51 -16.60 -2.10
N SER A 135 -1.23 -16.72 -1.76
CA SER A 135 -0.54 -15.71 -0.97
C SER A 135 -0.17 -14.46 -1.78
N LEU A 136 -0.26 -14.53 -3.11
CA LEU A 136 0.08 -13.44 -4.02
C LEU A 136 -1.09 -12.46 -4.16
N THR A 137 -0.92 -11.27 -3.60
CA THR A 137 -1.82 -10.13 -3.82
C THR A 137 -1.35 -9.32 -5.02
N ILE A 138 -2.28 -9.04 -5.94
CA ILE A 138 -2.00 -8.33 -7.19
C ILE A 138 -2.84 -7.05 -7.21
N ILE A 139 -2.16 -5.91 -7.33
CA ILE A 139 -2.79 -4.60 -7.38
C ILE A 139 -2.46 -3.96 -8.72
N GLU A 140 -3.49 -3.61 -9.46
CA GLU A 140 -3.39 -2.91 -10.71
C GLU A 140 -3.46 -1.40 -10.49
N THR A 141 -2.53 -0.66 -11.09
CA THR A 141 -2.55 0.79 -11.17
C THR A 141 -2.48 1.26 -12.61
N GLU A 142 -2.57 2.57 -12.84
CA GLU A 142 -2.42 3.16 -14.17
C GLU A 142 -1.04 2.86 -14.77
N ARG A 143 0.00 2.80 -13.93
CA ARG A 143 1.39 2.72 -14.37
C ARG A 143 2.01 1.34 -14.25
N ASN A 144 1.57 0.54 -13.30
CA ASN A 144 2.24 -0.69 -12.91
C ASN A 144 1.23 -1.78 -12.53
N LEU A 145 1.63 -3.03 -12.69
CA LEU A 145 1.00 -4.18 -12.06
C LEU A 145 1.87 -4.55 -10.85
N LEU A 146 1.35 -4.36 -9.65
CA LEU A 146 2.08 -4.51 -8.39
C LEU A 146 1.78 -5.87 -7.77
N PHE A 147 2.80 -6.50 -7.21
CA PHE A 147 2.72 -7.84 -6.65
C PHE A 147 3.23 -7.83 -5.22
N TYR A 148 2.51 -8.49 -4.31
CA TYR A 148 2.88 -8.64 -2.91
C TYR A 148 2.65 -10.07 -2.44
N VAL A 149 3.67 -10.69 -1.89
CA VAL A 149 3.55 -11.99 -1.20
C VAL A 149 3.09 -11.71 0.24
N GLY A 150 2.00 -12.35 0.66
CA GLY A 150 1.36 -12.09 1.96
C GLY A 150 0.99 -10.61 2.13
N LYS A 151 1.67 -9.90 3.05
CA LYS A 151 1.48 -8.46 3.28
C LYS A 151 2.55 -7.57 2.64
N GLY A 152 3.52 -8.14 1.92
CA GLY A 152 4.61 -7.43 1.23
C GLY A 152 5.69 -6.85 2.15
N LYS A 153 5.82 -7.37 3.38
CA LYS A 153 6.64 -6.79 4.46
C LYS A 153 8.13 -6.86 4.11
N GLY A 154 8.56 -8.00 3.60
CA GLY A 154 9.93 -8.29 3.16
C GLY A 154 10.32 -7.59 1.85
N LYS A 155 11.63 -7.51 1.59
CA LYS A 155 12.17 -6.93 0.35
C LYS A 155 11.78 -7.79 -0.87
N ASP A 156 11.90 -9.10 -0.74
CA ASP A 156 11.60 -10.07 -1.81
C ASP A 156 10.12 -10.49 -1.86
N GLU A 157 9.31 -9.94 -0.96
CA GLU A 157 7.86 -10.14 -0.93
C GLU A 157 7.10 -9.11 -1.76
N LYS A 158 7.79 -8.29 -2.56
CA LYS A 158 7.14 -7.29 -3.41
C LYS A 158 7.93 -6.98 -4.67
N PHE A 159 7.20 -6.82 -5.77
CA PHE A 159 7.75 -6.47 -7.08
C PHE A 159 6.66 -5.84 -7.95
N PHE A 160 7.03 -5.38 -9.14
CA PHE A 160 6.07 -4.78 -10.08
C PHE A 160 6.47 -5.09 -11.51
N ILE A 161 5.49 -5.13 -12.41
CA ILE A 161 5.69 -5.11 -13.86
C ILE A 161 5.18 -3.76 -14.38
N SER A 162 6.05 -3.01 -15.06
CA SER A 162 5.64 -1.70 -15.58
C SER A 162 4.70 -1.81 -16.77
N LYS A 163 3.66 -0.98 -16.80
CA LYS A 163 2.77 -0.80 -17.96
C LYS A 163 3.24 0.31 -18.89
N ALA A 164 4.11 1.19 -18.39
CA ALA A 164 4.53 2.40 -19.10
C ALA A 164 5.51 2.13 -20.27
N VAL A 165 5.86 0.87 -20.52
CA VAL A 165 6.75 0.47 -21.61
C VAL A 165 5.94 0.38 -22.90
N ALA A 166 6.18 1.31 -23.83
CA ALA A 166 5.45 1.44 -25.09
C ALA A 166 5.84 0.39 -26.18
N SER A 167 6.25 -0.82 -25.79
CA SER A 167 6.56 -1.89 -26.74
C SER A 167 5.35 -2.80 -26.93
N PRO A 168 4.88 -3.06 -28.18
CA PRO A 168 3.80 -4.00 -28.44
C PRO A 168 4.08 -5.40 -27.89
N GLU A 169 5.34 -5.84 -27.92
CA GLU A 169 5.73 -7.14 -27.36
C GLU A 169 5.57 -7.17 -25.84
N HIS A 170 5.89 -6.06 -25.17
CA HIS A 170 5.73 -5.93 -23.72
C HIS A 170 4.25 -5.96 -23.31
N ALA A 171 3.40 -5.25 -24.05
CA ALA A 171 1.95 -5.26 -23.83
C ALA A 171 1.36 -6.67 -23.99
N LEU A 172 1.73 -7.39 -25.05
CA LEU A 172 1.30 -8.77 -25.28
C LEU A 172 1.78 -9.73 -24.19
N LYS A 173 3.01 -9.58 -23.71
CA LYS A 173 3.53 -10.37 -22.58
C LYS A 173 2.76 -10.08 -21.30
N LEU A 174 2.46 -8.81 -21.03
CA LEU A 174 1.70 -8.39 -19.86
C LEU A 174 0.29 -8.96 -19.90
N GLU A 175 -0.41 -8.83 -21.03
CA GLU A 175 -1.75 -9.39 -21.23
C GLU A 175 -1.77 -10.91 -21.00
N ARG A 176 -0.79 -11.63 -21.56
CA ARG A 176 -0.65 -13.08 -21.31
C ARG A 176 -0.50 -13.41 -19.83
N VAL A 177 0.35 -12.67 -19.11
CA VAL A 177 0.52 -12.88 -17.66
C VAL A 177 -0.77 -12.56 -16.90
N THR A 178 -1.43 -11.46 -17.20
CA THR A 178 -2.72 -11.07 -16.61
C THR A 178 -3.77 -12.16 -16.81
N ASN A 179 -3.94 -12.67 -18.03
CA ASN A 179 -4.90 -13.73 -18.34
C ASN A 179 -4.55 -15.02 -17.58
N MET A 180 -3.26 -15.40 -17.53
CA MET A 180 -2.80 -16.57 -16.77
C MET A 180 -3.07 -16.45 -15.27
N LEU A 181 -2.92 -15.26 -14.69
CA LEU A 181 -3.20 -15.02 -13.27
C LEU A 181 -4.71 -15.16 -12.99
N GLN A 182 -5.55 -14.64 -13.88
CA GLN A 182 -7.01 -14.77 -13.78
C GLN A 182 -7.48 -16.22 -13.97
N GLU A 183 -6.91 -16.96 -14.93
CA GLU A 183 -7.18 -18.40 -15.13
C GLU A 183 -6.84 -19.23 -13.89
N LYS A 184 -5.88 -18.79 -13.08
CA LYS A 184 -5.51 -19.41 -11.79
C LYS A 184 -6.39 -18.97 -10.62
N GLY A 185 -7.39 -18.14 -10.87
CA GLY A 185 -8.28 -17.61 -9.84
C GLY A 185 -7.66 -16.51 -8.97
N LEU A 186 -6.53 -15.92 -9.38
CA LEU A 186 -5.93 -14.79 -8.67
C LEU A 186 -6.63 -13.48 -9.09
N ALA A 187 -7.28 -12.85 -8.12
CA ALA A 187 -7.97 -11.59 -8.34
C ALA A 187 -6.98 -10.44 -8.48
N ILE A 188 -7.12 -9.67 -9.56
CA ILE A 188 -6.40 -8.43 -9.79
C ILE A 188 -7.25 -7.29 -9.23
N GLN A 189 -6.73 -6.61 -8.20
CA GLN A 189 -7.48 -5.59 -7.47
C GLN A 189 -7.14 -4.20 -8.00
N SER A 190 -8.16 -3.38 -8.22
CA SER A 190 -7.99 -1.93 -8.40
C SER A 190 -8.34 -1.24 -7.08
N THR A 191 -7.40 -0.51 -6.50
CA THR A 191 -7.58 0.12 -5.19
C THR A 191 -7.09 1.57 -5.22
N LYS A 192 -7.48 2.41 -4.26
CA LYS A 192 -6.93 3.77 -4.12
C LYS A 192 -5.62 3.76 -3.31
N PRO A 193 -4.70 4.70 -3.57
CA PRO A 193 -3.52 4.88 -2.72
C PRO A 193 -3.91 5.42 -1.34
N ILE A 194 -2.98 5.35 -0.38
CA ILE A 194 -3.11 5.91 0.98
C ILE A 194 -3.11 7.44 0.94
#